data_AF-A0A378B4U6-F1
#
_entry.id   AF-A0A378B4U6-F1
#
_cell.length_a   1.000
_cell.length_b   1.000
_cell.length_c   1.000
_cell.angle_alpha   90.00
_cell.angle_beta   90.00
_cell.angle_gamma   90.00
#
_symmetry.space_group_name_H-M   'P 1'
#
loop_
_entity.id
_entity.type
_entity.pdbx_description
1 polymer ?
#
loop_
_entity_poly.entity_id
_entity_poly.type
_entity_poly.pdbx_seq_one_letter_code
_entity_poly.pdbx_strand_id
1 'polypeptide(L)' 'MRGDEGYLLALAYSTQRGYGRNHPFAGEIRSGYVQVEIVPEELGFSVNIGELLLTECEMVNGFVARRRSRRTSPVATA' A
#
# COMPACT_ATOMS: atom_id res chain seq x y z
N MET A 1 0.18 -19.15 8.89
CA MET A 1 -1.14 -18.50 9.09
C MET A 1 -1.06 -17.07 8.57
N ARG A 2 -1.83 -16.68 7.53
CA ARG A 2 -1.80 -15.39 6.80
C ARG A 2 -2.23 -14.15 7.64
N GLY A 3 -1.71 -14.01 8.86
CA GLY A 3 -2.10 -12.99 9.84
C GLY A 3 -3.35 -13.39 10.62
N ASP A 4 -3.32 -13.21 11.94
CA ASP A 4 -4.53 -13.31 12.78
C ASP A 4 -5.25 -11.97 12.80
N GLU A 5 -6.57 -11.99 12.60
CA GLU A 5 -7.39 -10.79 12.49
C GLU A 5 -7.37 -9.99 13.79
N GLY A 6 -7.57 -10.64 14.94
CA GLY A 6 -7.61 -9.98 16.24
C GLY A 6 -6.28 -9.34 16.61
N TYR A 7 -5.18 -10.06 16.37
CA TYR A 7 -3.84 -9.55 16.59
C TYR A 7 -3.52 -8.33 15.72
N LEU A 8 -3.78 -8.40 14.41
CA LEU A 8 -3.50 -7.29 13.50
C LEU A 8 -4.41 -6.09 13.74
N LEU A 9 -5.68 -6.30 14.11
CA LEU A 9 -6.58 -5.23 14.51
C LEU A 9 -6.13 -4.55 15.81
N ALA A 10 -5.68 -5.32 16.81
CA ALA A 10 -5.16 -4.75 18.05
C ALA A 10 -3.88 -3.91 17.80
N LEU A 11 -2.98 -4.39 16.94
CA LEU A 11 -1.81 -3.62 16.53
C LEU A 11 -2.20 -2.34 15.79
N ALA A 12 -3.07 -2.43 14.79
CA ALA A 12 -3.54 -1.26 14.04
C ALA A 12 -4.25 -0.25 14.95
N TYR A 13 -5.04 -0.71 15.91
CA TYR A 13 -5.68 0.16 16.90
C TYR A 13 -4.65 0.85 17.81
N SER A 14 -3.59 0.14 18.22
CA SER A 14 -2.54 0.73 19.05
C SER A 14 -1.84 1.92 18.35
N THR A 15 -1.64 1.85 17.03
CA THR A 15 -1.04 2.96 16.27
C THR A 15 -1.96 4.18 16.20
N GLN A 16 -3.27 3.96 16.06
CA GLN A 16 -4.28 5.02 16.16
C GLN A 16 -4.30 5.68 17.54
N ARG A 17 -3.98 4.90 18.59
CA ARG A 17 -3.88 5.39 19.98
C ARG A 17 -2.51 5.98 20.35
N GLY A 18 -1.60 6.12 19.38
CA GLY A 18 -0.34 6.85 19.55
C GLY A 18 0.94 6.00 19.56
N TYR A 19 0.82 4.67 19.61
CA TYR A 19 1.99 3.77 19.59
C TYR A 19 2.45 3.54 18.15
N GLY A 20 3.36 4.38 17.64
CA GLY A 20 3.80 4.32 16.24
C GLY A 20 2.83 5.02 15.27
N ARG A 21 2.29 6.17 15.69
CA ARG A 21 1.26 6.93 14.97
C ARG A 21 1.68 7.29 13.53
N ASN A 22 0.86 6.91 12.55
CA ASN A 22 1.06 7.21 11.13
C ASN A 22 -0.06 8.07 10.49
N HIS A 23 -1.07 8.46 11.28
CA HIS A 23 -2.18 9.34 10.89
C HIS A 23 -2.95 8.84 9.64
N PRO A 24 -3.62 7.67 9.76
CA PRO A 24 -4.20 6.98 8.61
C PRO A 24 -5.60 7.50 8.28
N PHE A 25 -5.90 7.64 6.99
CA PHE A 25 -7.23 7.84 6.42
C PHE A 25 -7.52 6.76 5.39
N ALA A 26 -8.76 6.26 5.36
CA ALA A 26 -9.20 5.38 4.28
C ALA A 26 -9.28 6.21 2.98
N GLY A 27 -8.35 5.96 2.06
CA GLY A 27 -8.37 6.56 0.74
C GLY A 27 -9.45 5.89 -0.10
N GLU A 28 -9.41 4.55 -0.15
CA GLU A 28 -10.42 3.76 -0.84
C GLU A 28 -10.54 2.36 -0.23
N ILE A 29 -11.76 1.81 -0.26
CA ILE A 29 -12.03 0.40 0.00
C ILE A 29 -12.92 -0.09 -1.14
N ARG A 30 -12.48 -1.14 -1.84
CA ARG A 30 -13.23 -1.72 -2.96
C ARG A 30 -13.27 -3.23 -2.85
N SER A 31 -14.39 -3.81 -3.27
CA SER A 31 -14.57 -5.25 -3.40
C SER A 31 -15.05 -5.58 -4.80
N GLY A 32 -14.48 -6.61 -5.41
CA GLY A 32 -14.84 -7.01 -6.76
C GLY A 32 -14.17 -8.31 -7.20
N TYR A 33 -14.58 -8.81 -8.36
CA TYR A 33 -14.01 -10.00 -8.95
C TYR A 33 -12.75 -9.66 -9.76
N VAL A 34 -11.67 -10.36 -9.46
CA VAL A 34 -10.39 -10.25 -10.17
C VAL A 34 -10.13 -11.54 -10.92
N GLN A 35 -9.75 -11.42 -12.20
CA GLN A 35 -9.43 -12.57 -13.05
C GLN A 35 -8.14 -13.24 -12.58
N VAL A 36 -8.14 -14.57 -12.57
CA VAL A 36 -6.98 -15.39 -12.22
C VAL A 36 -6.43 -16.00 -13.49
N GLU A 37 -5.15 -15.76 -13.74
CA GLU A 37 -4.44 -16.26 -14.91
C GLU A 37 -3.24 -17.10 -14.49
N ILE A 38 -2.96 -18.14 -15.27
CA ILE A 38 -1.74 -18.95 -15.15
C ILE A 38 -1.06 -19.07 -16.51
N VAL A 39 0.23 -19.36 -16.51
CA VAL A 39 0.99 -19.70 -17.72
C VAL A 39 1.44 -21.16 -17.60
N PRO A 40 0.66 -22.13 -18.12
CA PRO A 40 1.04 -23.53 -18.09
C PRO A 40 2.28 -23.77 -18.98
N GLU A 41 3.21 -24.61 -18.51
CA GLU A 41 4.44 -24.92 -19.24
C GLU A 41 4.16 -25.57 -20.60
N GLU A 42 3.09 -26.36 -20.69
CA GLU A 42 2.68 -27.08 -21.90
C GLU A 42 2.13 -26.15 -23.00
N LEU A 43 1.58 -24.99 -22.61
CA LEU A 43 0.95 -24.04 -23.53
C LEU A 43 1.85 -22.85 -23.84
N GLY A 44 2.67 -22.39 -22.88
CA GLY A 44 3.59 -21.27 -23.07
C GLY A 44 2.93 -19.90 -23.22
N PHE A 45 1.63 -19.76 -22.91
CA PHE A 45 0.89 -18.50 -22.91
C PHE A 45 -0.10 -18.40 -21.74
N SER A 46 -0.56 -17.18 -21.44
CA SER A 46 -1.49 -16.92 -20.33
C SER A 46 -2.89 -17.48 -20.62
N VAL A 47 -3.44 -18.21 -19.65
CA VAL A 47 -4.80 -18.75 -19.69
C VAL A 47 -5.55 -18.29 -18.43
N ASN A 48 -6.74 -17.73 -18.64
CA ASN A 48 -7.66 -17.38 -17.57
C ASN A 48 -8.37 -18.65 -17.05
N ILE A 49 -8.33 -18.85 -15.73
CA ILE A 49 -8.88 -20.03 -15.05
C ILE A 49 -10.09 -19.72 -14.16
N GLY A 50 -10.58 -18.48 -14.16
CA GLY A 50 -11.72 -18.03 -13.37
C GLY A 50 -11.46 -16.71 -12.66
N GLU A 51 -12.27 -16.43 -11.64
CA GLU A 51 -12.24 -15.16 -10.91
C GLU A 51 -12.31 -15.35 -9.40
N LEU A 52 -11.75 -14.40 -8.65
CA LEU A 52 -11.75 -14.34 -7.19
C LEU A 52 -12.39 -13.05 -6.71
N LEU A 53 -13.37 -13.15 -5.82
CA LEU A 53 -13.86 -12.00 -5.07
C LEU A 53 -12.79 -11.59 -4.05
N LEU A 54 -12.24 -10.39 -4.22
CA LEU A 54 -11.22 -9.82 -3.35
C LEU A 54 -11.65 -8.43 -2.87
N THR A 55 -11.16 -8.06 -1.69
CA THR A 55 -11.29 -6.71 -1.13
C THR A 55 -9.92 -6.08 -1.01
N GLU A 56 -9.79 -4.87 -1.55
CA GLU A 56 -8.60 -4.03 -1.46
C GLU A 56 -8.90 -2.81 -0.60
N CYS A 57 -7.92 -2.41 0.21
CA CYS A 57 -7.99 -1.23 1.08
C CYS A 57 -6.71 -0.41 0.91
N GLU A 58 -6.87 0.85 0.50
CA GLU A 58 -5.78 1.82 0.39
C GLU A 58 -5.89 2.86 1.52
N MET A 59 -4.79 3.05 2.23
CA MET A 59 -4.70 3.98 3.36
C MET A 59 -3.74 5.12 3.03
N VAL A 60 -4.21 6.36 3.17
CA VAL A 60 -3.38 7.57 3.07
C VAL A 60 -2.86 7.92 4.46
N ASN A 61 -1.54 8.02 4.59
CA ASN A 61 -0.86 8.35 5.84
C ASN A 61 -0.28 9.77 5.84
N GLY A 62 0.22 10.21 6.99
CA GLY A 62 0.83 11.53 7.16
C GLY A 62 1.99 11.79 6.19
N PHE A 63 2.05 13.02 5.66
CA PHE A 63 3.07 13.44 4.70
C PHE A 63 4.47 13.52 5.33
N VAL A 64 5.49 13.11 4.58
CA VAL A 64 6.90 13.30 4.94
C VAL A 64 7.48 14.42 4.10
N ALA A 65 8.01 15.47 4.76
CA ALA A 65 8.68 16.56 4.07
C ALA A 65 10.02 16.09 3.49
N ARG A 66 10.19 16.15 2.18
CA ARG A 66 11.48 15.88 1.53
C ARG A 66 12.40 17.10 1.67
N ARG A 67 13.54 16.94 2.34
CA ARG A 67 14.53 18.00 2.48
C ARG A 67 15.18 18.30 1.11
N ARG A 68 14.79 19.41 0.48
CA ARG A 68 15.47 19.92 -0.71
C ARG A 68 16.81 20.51 -0.26
N SER A 69 17.93 19.87 -0.61
CA SER A 69 19.25 20.47 -0.39
C SER A 69 19.31 21.76 -1.21
N ARG A 70 19.28 22.91 -0.53
CA ARG A 70 19.62 24.18 -1.16
C ARG A 70 21.11 24.09 -1.49
N ARG A 71 21.45 23.74 -2.74
CA ARG A 71 22.74 24.12 -3.32
C ARG A 71 22.74 25.64 -3.34
N THR A 72 23.41 26.24 -2.36
CA THR A 72 23.81 27.64 -2.43
C THR A 72 24.77 27.77 -3.60
N SER A 73 24.32 28.25 -4.75
CA SER A 73 25.26 28.80 -5.72
C SER A 73 25.88 30.04 -5.09
N PRO A 74 27.22 30.21 -5.09
CA PRO A 74 27.80 31.47 -4.68
C PRO A 74 27.26 32.54 -5.63
N VAL A 75 26.72 33.60 -5.02
CA VAL A 75 26.36 34.85 -5.70
C VAL A 75 27.59 35.32 -6.47
N ALA A 76 27.46 35.44 -7.79
CA ALA A 76 28.39 36.19 -8.61
C ALA A 76 28.22 37.67 -8.24
N THR A 77 29.15 38.18 -7.45
CA THR A 77 29.33 39.61 -7.21
C THR A 77 30.11 40.19 -8.37
N ALA A 78 29.49 41.17 -9.04
CA ALA A 78 30.05 42.23 -9.88
C ALA A 78 30.95 41.84 -11.07
#